data_AF-A0A437QPG0-F1
#
_entry.id   AF-A0A437QPG0-F1
#
_cell.length_a   1.000
_cell.length_b   1.000
_cell.length_c   1.000
_cell.angle_alpha   90.00
_cell.angle_beta   90.00
_cell.angle_gamma   90.00
#
_symmetry.space_group_name_H-M   'P 1'
#
loop_
_entity.id
_entity.type
_entity.pdbx_description
1 polymer ?
#
loop_
_entity_poly.entity_id
_entity_poly.type
_entity_poly.pdbx_seq_one_letter_code
_entity_poly.pdbx_strand_id
1 'polypeptide(L)'
;MSELRMPVWQFVRLMVQVEESMKAIRGRRKPPALQDLYDAWDDTWLELDQRLTDLGKNDPDAFAELMMLQDVVLTDVTPRRMKTAAAEIRKALKTMRATLKTEKDRQAKEDLSFEIEELEDLLYDIED
;
A
#
# COMPACT_ATOMS: atom_id res chain seq x y z
N MET A 1 -2.30 -21.88 -6.32
CA MET A 1 -2.41 -20.45 -6.61
C MET A 1 -2.76 -19.79 -5.29
N SER A 2 -1.97 -18.82 -4.85
CA SER A 2 -2.20 -18.10 -3.59
C SER A 2 -2.97 -16.82 -3.87
N GLU A 3 -3.95 -16.54 -3.01
CA GLU A 3 -4.69 -15.30 -2.93
C GLU A 3 -4.08 -14.46 -1.80
N LEU A 4 -3.94 -13.15 -2.03
CA LEU A 4 -3.65 -12.19 -0.96
C LEU A 4 -4.83 -11.23 -0.86
N ARG A 5 -5.39 -11.14 0.34
CA ARG A 5 -6.48 -10.24 0.68
C ARG A 5 -5.96 -9.22 1.68
N MET A 6 -6.22 -7.95 1.42
CA MET A 6 -5.89 -6.88 2.36
C MET A 6 -6.88 -5.71 2.21
N PRO A 7 -7.13 -4.96 3.29
CA PRO A 7 -7.86 -3.70 3.22
C PRO A 7 -7.34 -2.77 2.13
N VAL A 8 -8.27 -2.05 1.47
CA VAL A 8 -7.97 -1.08 0.41
C VAL A 8 -6.90 -0.09 0.82
N TRP A 9 -6.99 0.47 2.03
CA TRP A 9 -6.01 1.46 2.49
C TRP A 9 -4.58 0.89 2.61
N GLN A 10 -4.43 -0.38 2.99
CA GLN A 10 -3.13 -1.06 3.05
C GLN A 10 -2.55 -1.27 1.65
N PHE A 11 -3.40 -1.68 0.70
CA PHE A 11 -3.01 -1.81 -0.71
C PHE A 11 -2.59 -0.47 -1.31
N VAL A 12 -3.32 0.61 -1.01
CA VAL A 12 -2.96 1.98 -1.42
C VAL A 12 -1.59 2.38 -0.85
N ARG A 13 -1.34 2.16 0.46
CA ARG A 13 -0.04 2.45 1.09
C ARG A 13 1.11 1.71 0.40
N LEU A 14 0.89 0.45 0.05
CA LEU A 14 1.86 -0.37 -0.69
C LEU A 14 2.10 0.16 -2.09
N MET A 15 1.06 0.37 -2.89
CA MET A 15 1.22 0.81 -4.30
C MET A 15 1.82 2.21 -4.40
N VAL A 16 1.43 3.14 -3.53
CA VAL A 16 2.08 4.46 -3.43
C VAL A 16 3.57 4.31 -3.13
N GLN A 17 3.95 3.44 -2.18
CA GLN A 17 5.36 3.20 -1.88
C GLN A 17 6.12 2.53 -3.04
N VAL A 18 5.49 1.61 -3.77
CA VAL A 18 6.03 1.00 -5.01
C VAL A 18 6.30 2.09 -6.04
N GLU A 19 5.34 2.99 -6.28
CA GLU A 19 5.51 4.10 -7.21
C GLU A 19 6.64 5.04 -6.78
N GLU A 20 6.74 5.38 -5.49
CA GLU A 20 7.82 6.21 -4.98
C GLU A 20 9.19 5.53 -5.17
N SER A 21 9.28 4.23 -4.90
CA SER A 21 10.49 3.45 -5.18
C SER A 21 10.83 3.44 -6.68
N MET A 22 9.83 3.36 -7.56
CA MET A 22 10.02 3.40 -9.02
C MET A 22 10.47 4.80 -9.48
N LYS A 23 9.87 5.86 -8.93
CA LYS A 23 10.21 7.27 -9.20
C LYS A 23 11.60 7.61 -8.71
N ALA A 24 12.07 7.06 -7.59
CA ALA A 24 13.40 7.33 -7.03
C ALA A 24 14.56 6.82 -7.90
N ILE A 25 14.30 5.88 -8.83
CA ILE A 25 15.32 5.21 -9.65
C ILE A 25 15.53 5.94 -11.01
N ARG A 26 15.19 7.24 -11.10
CA ARG A 26 15.27 8.03 -12.36
C ARG A 26 16.58 7.81 -13.11
N GLY A 27 16.47 7.43 -14.39
CA GLY A 27 17.60 7.24 -15.29
C GLY A 27 18.41 5.94 -15.07
N ARG A 28 17.98 5.04 -14.19
CA ARG A 28 18.58 3.71 -13.99
C ARG A 28 17.59 2.61 -14.33
N ARG A 29 18.12 1.42 -14.63
CA ARG A 29 17.28 0.24 -14.87
C ARG A 29 16.53 -0.12 -13.58
N LYS A 30 15.19 -0.17 -13.68
CA LYS A 30 14.32 -0.57 -12.57
C LYS A 30 14.61 -2.02 -12.15
N PRO A 31 14.57 -2.34 -10.85
CA PRO A 31 14.71 -3.71 -10.37
C PRO A 31 13.63 -4.61 -11.02
N PRO A 32 13.99 -5.74 -11.65
CA PRO A 32 13.02 -6.60 -12.33
C PRO A 32 11.93 -7.16 -11.40
N ALA A 33 12.17 -7.22 -10.09
CA ALA A 33 11.18 -7.70 -9.13
C ALA A 33 10.14 -6.62 -8.79
N LEU A 34 10.56 -5.36 -8.69
CA LEU A 34 9.68 -4.23 -8.44
C LEU A 34 8.80 -3.94 -9.66
N GLN A 35 9.37 -4.04 -10.87
CA GLN A 35 8.62 -3.91 -12.11
C GLN A 35 7.59 -5.04 -12.26
N ASP A 36 7.98 -6.31 -12.02
CA ASP A 36 7.04 -7.45 -12.05
C ASP A 36 5.92 -7.36 -11.00
N LEU A 37 6.20 -6.78 -9.82
CA LEU A 37 5.14 -6.52 -8.83
C LEU A 37 4.15 -5.48 -9.33
N TYR A 38 4.67 -4.36 -9.86
CA TYR A 38 3.84 -3.27 -10.37
C TYR A 38 3.00 -3.74 -11.56
N ASP A 39 3.61 -4.36 -12.57
CA ASP A 39 2.91 -4.85 -13.78
C ASP A 39 1.88 -5.95 -13.48
N ALA A 40 1.98 -6.62 -12.33
CA ALA A 40 1.01 -7.63 -11.93
C ALA A 40 -0.24 -7.03 -11.29
N TRP A 41 -0.11 -5.85 -10.68
CA TRP A 41 -1.15 -5.23 -9.85
C TRP A 41 -1.55 -3.84 -10.35
N ASP A 42 -1.02 -3.40 -11.50
CA ASP A 42 -1.25 -2.07 -12.07
C ASP A 42 -2.69 -1.89 -12.51
N ASP A 43 -3.30 -2.89 -13.15
CA ASP A 43 -4.71 -2.86 -13.54
C ASP A 43 -5.62 -2.62 -12.32
N THR A 44 -5.45 -3.43 -11.27
CA THR A 44 -6.19 -3.28 -10.00
C THR A 44 -5.91 -1.93 -9.35
N TRP A 45 -4.66 -1.46 -9.39
CA TRP A 45 -4.26 -0.18 -8.83
C TRP A 45 -4.89 1.00 -9.57
N LEU A 46 -4.84 1.01 -10.90
CA LEU A 46 -5.40 2.08 -11.72
C LEU A 46 -6.92 2.17 -11.59
N GLU A 47 -7.62 1.04 -11.55
CA GLU A 47 -9.06 1.02 -11.32
C GLU A 47 -9.41 1.62 -9.94
N LEU A 48 -8.68 1.19 -8.91
CA LEU A 48 -8.91 1.67 -7.54
C LEU A 48 -8.54 3.15 -7.37
N ASP A 49 -7.41 3.60 -7.92
CA ASP A 49 -6.95 5.00 -7.85
C ASP A 49 -7.94 5.94 -8.55
N GLN A 50 -8.47 5.53 -9.71
CA GLN A 50 -9.51 6.27 -10.41
C GLN A 50 -10.79 6.37 -9.55
N ARG A 51 -11.24 5.24 -8.98
CA ARG A 51 -12.43 5.21 -8.11
C ARG A 51 -12.25 6.07 -6.87
N LEU A 52 -11.11 5.98 -6.20
CA LEU A 52 -10.77 6.80 -5.03
C LEU A 52 -10.71 8.29 -5.39
N THR A 53 -10.14 8.63 -6.56
CA THR A 53 -10.09 10.00 -7.06
C THR A 53 -11.48 10.58 -7.32
N ASP A 54 -12.39 9.79 -7.88
CA ASP A 54 -13.75 10.22 -8.17
C ASP A 54 -14.59 10.35 -6.89
N LEU A 55 -14.47 9.39 -5.96
CA LEU A 55 -15.14 9.47 -4.67
C LEU A 55 -14.61 10.63 -3.82
N GLY A 56 -13.30 10.84 -3.77
CA GLY A 56 -12.71 11.94 -3.00
C GLY A 56 -13.18 13.34 -3.44
N LYS A 57 -13.65 13.49 -4.68
CA LYS A 57 -14.22 14.75 -5.20
C LYS A 57 -15.72 14.88 -4.97
N ASN A 58 -16.46 13.77 -4.99
CA ASN A 58 -17.91 13.78 -5.13
C ASN A 58 -18.65 13.19 -3.92
N ASP A 59 -18.00 12.31 -3.15
CA ASP A 59 -18.58 11.58 -2.03
C ASP A 59 -17.50 11.15 -1.00
N PRO A 60 -17.17 12.04 -0.04
CA PRO A 60 -16.18 11.77 1.00
C PRO A 60 -16.54 10.60 1.93
N ASP A 61 -17.83 10.34 2.14
CA ASP A 61 -18.30 9.26 3.02
C ASP A 61 -18.06 7.90 2.34
N ALA A 62 -18.42 7.79 1.06
CA ALA A 62 -18.13 6.57 0.27
C ALA A 62 -16.63 6.36 0.06
N PHE A 63 -15.83 7.43 -0.01
CA PHE A 63 -14.37 7.33 -0.02
C PHE A 63 -13.84 6.68 1.27
N ALA A 64 -14.30 7.16 2.43
CA ALA A 64 -13.90 6.59 3.72
C ALA A 64 -14.36 5.13 3.87
N GLU A 65 -15.58 4.81 3.43
CA GLU A 65 -16.10 3.45 3.43
C GLU A 65 -15.26 2.51 2.57
N LEU A 66 -14.89 2.95 1.35
CA LEU A 66 -14.03 2.17 0.46
C LEU A 66 -12.66 1.92 1.09
N MET A 67 -12.06 2.95 1.70
CA MET A 67 -10.76 2.83 2.34
C MET A 67 -10.79 1.90 3.56
N MET A 68 -11.86 1.91 4.35
CA MET A 68 -11.90 1.22 5.66
C MET A 68 -12.58 -0.15 5.64
N LEU A 69 -13.58 -0.37 4.79
CA LEU A 69 -14.46 -1.54 4.88
C LEU A 69 -14.34 -2.51 3.70
N GLN A 70 -13.55 -2.18 2.68
CA GLN A 70 -13.38 -3.04 1.51
C GLN A 70 -11.96 -3.59 1.44
N ASP A 71 -11.87 -4.82 0.94
CA ASP A 71 -10.62 -5.50 0.68
C ASP A 71 -10.33 -5.52 -0.82
N VAL A 72 -9.04 -5.43 -1.13
CA VAL A 72 -8.50 -5.81 -2.42
C VAL A 72 -8.11 -7.29 -2.38
N VAL A 73 -8.47 -8.01 -3.44
CA VAL A 73 -8.12 -9.42 -3.62
C VAL A 73 -7.16 -9.53 -4.80
N LEU A 74 -5.94 -9.94 -4.51
CA LEU A 74 -4.88 -10.12 -5.49
C LEU A 74 -4.73 -11.62 -5.79
N THR A 75 -4.94 -11.99 -7.04
CA THR A 75 -4.75 -13.37 -7.52
C THR A 75 -3.34 -13.57 -8.05
N ASP A 76 -2.93 -14.83 -8.21
CA ASP A 76 -1.62 -15.22 -8.77
C ASP A 76 -0.41 -14.61 -8.05
N VAL A 77 -0.53 -14.53 -6.73
CA VAL A 77 0.51 -14.00 -5.87
C VAL A 77 1.63 -15.02 -5.74
N THR A 78 2.83 -14.68 -6.22
CA THR A 78 4.00 -15.56 -6.16
C THR A 78 4.87 -15.23 -4.94
N PRO A 79 5.67 -16.17 -4.41
CA PRO A 79 6.60 -15.88 -3.30
C PRO A 79 7.58 -14.73 -3.60
N ARG A 80 7.95 -14.56 -4.88
CA ARG A 80 8.79 -13.43 -5.32
C ARG A 80 8.06 -12.09 -5.18
N ARG A 81 6.78 -12.05 -5.55
CA ARG A 81 5.93 -10.85 -5.40
C ARG A 81 5.68 -10.54 -3.92
N MET A 82 5.39 -11.55 -3.11
CA MET A 82 5.26 -11.41 -1.64
C MET A 82 6.52 -10.82 -1.01
N LYS A 83 7.69 -11.36 -1.33
CA LYS A 83 8.96 -10.83 -0.84
C LYS A 83 9.20 -9.37 -1.26
N THR A 84 8.78 -9.01 -2.47
CA THR A 84 8.92 -7.64 -2.97
C THR A 84 7.92 -6.71 -2.27
N ALA A 85 6.66 -7.13 -2.11
CA ALA A 85 5.64 -6.41 -1.36
C ALA A 85 6.07 -6.17 0.09
N ALA A 86 6.54 -7.20 0.80
CA ALA A 86 7.08 -7.09 2.16
C ALA A 86 8.25 -6.11 2.26
N ALA A 87 9.12 -6.05 1.25
CA ALA A 87 10.22 -5.08 1.21
C ALA A 87 9.71 -3.64 1.03
N GLU A 88 8.65 -3.42 0.25
CA GLU A 88 8.04 -2.10 0.08
C GLU A 88 7.20 -1.69 1.30
N ILE A 89 6.44 -2.60 1.92
CA ILE A 89 5.72 -2.34 3.18
C ILE A 89 6.70 -1.87 4.26
N ARG A 90 7.87 -2.52 4.41
CA ARG A 90 8.90 -2.05 5.36
C ARG A 90 9.38 -0.63 5.09
N LYS A 91 9.48 -0.22 3.82
CA LYS A 91 9.84 1.16 3.47
C LYS A 91 8.72 2.13 3.83
N ALA A 92 7.47 1.77 3.55
CA ALA A 92 6.30 2.56 3.94
C ALA A 92 6.26 2.74 5.47
N LEU A 93 6.37 1.66 6.24
CA LEU A 93 6.46 1.67 7.70
C LEU A 93 7.60 2.56 8.20
N LYS A 94 8.78 2.49 7.57
CA LYS A 94 9.91 3.36 7.93
C LYS A 94 9.58 4.84 7.74
N THR A 95 8.93 5.20 6.63
CA THR A 95 8.49 6.58 6.35
C THR A 95 7.42 7.02 7.34
N MET A 96 6.40 6.20 7.58
CA MET A 96 5.32 6.48 8.52
C MET A 96 5.84 6.67 9.95
N ARG A 97 6.71 5.79 10.44
CA ARG A 97 7.37 5.94 11.75
C ARG A 97 8.24 7.19 11.83
N ALA A 98 8.83 7.65 10.72
CA ALA A 98 9.56 8.92 10.69
C ALA A 98 8.61 10.12 10.81
N THR A 99 7.47 10.08 10.10
CA THR A 99 6.41 11.09 10.20
C THR A 99 5.82 11.16 11.61
N LEU A 100 5.53 10.00 12.23
CA LEU A 100 4.97 9.90 13.58
C LEU A 100 5.84 10.63 14.63
N LYS A 101 7.17 10.56 14.48
CA LYS A 101 8.12 11.24 15.38
C LYS A 101 8.05 12.76 15.32
N THR A 102 7.68 13.32 14.17
CA THR A 102 7.64 14.77 13.96
C THR A 102 6.22 15.34 14.02
N GLU A 103 5.20 14.48 13.94
CA GLU A 103 3.80 14.88 14.10
C GLU A 103 3.59 15.56 15.46
N LYS A 104 2.74 16.58 15.49
CA LYS A 104 2.41 17.34 16.70
C LYS A 104 0.94 17.22 17.05
N ASP A 105 0.08 16.99 16.05
CA ASP A 105 -1.33 16.76 16.28
C ASP A 105 -1.57 15.41 16.95
N ARG A 106 -2.43 15.39 17.97
CA ARG A 106 -2.68 14.17 18.76
C ARG A 106 -3.52 13.17 17.98
N GLN A 107 -4.54 13.63 17.27
CA GLN A 107 -5.41 12.75 16.50
C GLN A 107 -4.62 12.11 15.35
N ALA A 108 -3.86 12.90 14.60
CA ALA A 108 -3.01 12.40 13.53
C ALA A 108 -1.96 11.38 14.02
N LYS A 109 -1.48 11.50 15.27
CA LYS A 109 -0.60 10.48 15.87
C LYS A 109 -1.31 9.18 16.16
N GLU A 110 -2.51 9.26 16.75
CA GLU A 110 -3.32 8.09 17.09
C GLU A 110 -3.67 7.34 15.80
N ASP A 111 -4.15 8.06 14.78
CA ASP A 111 -4.50 7.50 13.46
C ASP A 111 -3.27 6.86 12.78
N LEU A 112 -2.13 7.57 12.74
CA LEU A 112 -0.93 7.05 12.11
C LEU A 112 -0.32 5.86 12.87
N SER A 113 -0.46 5.82 14.19
CA SER A 113 0.01 4.68 15.00
C SER A 113 -0.83 3.44 14.71
N PHE A 114 -2.16 3.60 14.61
CA PHE A 114 -3.06 2.53 14.20
C PHE A 114 -2.71 2.00 12.79
N GLU A 115 -2.51 2.88 11.81
CA GLU A 115 -2.10 2.45 10.47
C GLU A 115 -0.73 1.72 10.46
N ILE A 116 0.19 2.10 11.34
CA ILE A 116 1.49 1.43 11.47
C ILE A 116 1.30 0.01 12.03
N GLU A 117 0.51 -0.14 13.09
CA GLU A 117 0.24 -1.44 13.72
C GLU A 117 -0.41 -2.41 12.72
N GLU A 118 -1.46 -1.97 12.03
CA GLU A 118 -2.16 -2.81 11.04
C GLU A 118 -1.28 -3.19 9.83
N LEU A 119 -0.38 -2.31 9.39
CA LEU A 119 0.59 -2.66 8.33
C LEU A 119 1.70 -3.60 8.82
N GLU A 120 2.02 -3.59 10.11
CA GLU A 120 2.92 -4.57 10.72
C GLU A 120 2.28 -5.95 10.78
N ASP A 121 0.99 -6.03 11.09
CA ASP A 121 0.22 -7.27 11.05
C ASP A 121 0.16 -7.84 9.63
N LEU A 122 -0.15 -7.00 8.62
CA LEU A 122 -0.08 -7.43 7.21
C LEU A 122 1.33 -7.93 6.84
N LEU A 123 2.38 -7.26 7.30
CA LEU A 123 3.74 -7.68 7.02
C LEU A 123 4.05 -9.05 7.64
N TYR A 124 3.56 -9.31 8.85
CA TYR A 124 3.70 -10.62 9.50
C TYR A 124 3.02 -11.71 8.68
N ASP A 125 1.77 -11.48 8.25
CA ASP A 125 0.98 -12.44 7.46
C ASP A 125 1.60 -12.74 6.08
N ILE A 126 2.27 -11.77 5.47
CA ILE A 126 2.92 -11.93 4.16
C ILE A 126 4.23 -12.74 4.26
N GLU A 127 4.85 -12.78 5.45
CA GLU A 127 6.18 -13.38 5.64
C GLU A 127 6.17 -14.76 6.29
N ASP A 128 5.05 -15.18 6.88
CA ASP A 128 4.80 -16.55 7.36
C ASP A 128 4.54 -17.54 6.20
#